data_AF-A0A923PYL8-F1
#
_entry.id   AF-A0A923PYL8-F1
#
_cell.length_a   1.000
_cell.length_b   1.000
_cell.length_c   1.000
_cell.angle_alpha   90.00
_cell.angle_beta   90.00
_cell.angle_gamma   90.00
#
_symmetry.space_group_name_H-M   'P 1'
#
loop_
_entity.id
_entity.type
_entity.pdbx_description
1 polymer ?
#
loop_
_entity_poly.entity_id
_entity_poly.type
_entity_poly.pdbx_seq_one_letter_code
_entity_poly.pdbx_strand_id
1 'polypeptide(L)'
;MSKKAKVSSYSEDVQYFLKDVKSLCDLPTVGKYDKIWLKEYPFDRQLLTASRLYRESRKLYLSLGGTYGQRICSTMRSLSAQDLFKDEIDFTPSMTEIVWFKDNVHEVSGPDEELSALGRFNEISLYHEQNHRVLWRLLPTAPKEERDLCRYLNFAESLVVTLDLALGDELGKKDSNTFERMKVIYRPGGEDKWFHESKHIYRKYLLAVLSTTYFALELINPEDILKAVNYVLSRQEKMNKDAVRRGLELSELFSRVTNPMWQERFWKQAGAKLSKMHAGSVDDPLYLPEDPLDLEEEFTLAYRVFSYFGL
;
A
#
# COMPACT_ATOMS: atom_id res chain seq x y z
N MET A 1 -8.85 -17.71 -49.74
CA MET A 1 -7.64 -17.48 -48.93
C MET A 1 -8.07 -17.15 -47.51
N SER A 2 -8.02 -18.14 -46.61
CA SER A 2 -8.32 -17.93 -45.19
C SER A 2 -7.12 -17.26 -44.52
N LYS A 3 -7.33 -16.10 -43.87
CA LYS A 3 -6.33 -15.47 -42.99
C LYS A 3 -6.12 -16.43 -41.82
N LYS A 4 -5.04 -17.22 -41.86
CA LYS A 4 -4.55 -17.93 -40.67
C LYS A 4 -4.27 -16.87 -39.61
N ALA A 5 -5.11 -16.80 -38.59
CA ALA A 5 -4.78 -16.09 -37.37
C ALA A 5 -3.45 -16.66 -36.87
N LYS A 6 -2.44 -15.79 -36.68
CA LYS A 6 -1.24 -16.18 -35.94
C LYS A 6 -1.73 -16.58 -34.55
N VAL A 7 -1.81 -17.88 -34.28
CA VAL A 7 -1.98 -18.39 -32.93
C VAL A 7 -0.76 -17.87 -32.17
N SER A 8 -0.97 -16.96 -31.22
CA SER A 8 0.09 -16.56 -30.30
C SER A 8 0.65 -17.82 -29.64
N SER A 9 1.97 -17.96 -29.59
CA SER A 9 2.63 -19.12 -28.99
C SER A 9 2.53 -19.16 -27.46
N TYR A 10 1.93 -18.14 -26.85
CA TYR A 10 1.76 -18.00 -25.40
C TYR A 10 0.41 -17.34 -25.07
N SER A 11 -0.06 -17.52 -23.83
CA SER A 11 -1.36 -17.07 -23.34
C SER A 11 -1.59 -15.55 -23.47
N GLU A 12 -2.84 -15.12 -23.26
CA GLU A 12 -3.16 -13.70 -23.17
C GLU A 12 -2.47 -13.03 -21.98
N ASP A 13 -2.33 -13.74 -20.84
CA ASP A 13 -1.69 -13.22 -19.63
C ASP A 13 -0.22 -12.87 -19.88
N VAL A 14 0.52 -13.75 -20.57
CA VAL A 14 1.89 -13.47 -21.00
C VAL A 14 1.93 -12.24 -21.90
N GLN A 15 1.01 -12.10 -22.86
CA GLN A 15 0.99 -10.92 -23.73
C GLN A 15 0.69 -9.62 -22.98
N TYR A 16 -0.24 -9.64 -22.03
CA TYR A 16 -0.54 -8.49 -21.18
C TYR A 16 0.66 -8.12 -20.30
N PHE A 17 1.31 -9.11 -19.69
CA PHE A 17 2.53 -8.91 -18.91
C PHE A 17 3.62 -8.24 -19.75
N LEU A 18 3.93 -8.76 -20.94
CA LEU A 18 4.95 -8.19 -21.83
C LEU A 18 4.63 -6.73 -22.21
N LYS A 19 3.36 -6.44 -22.47
CA LYS A 19 2.89 -5.08 -22.77
C LYS A 19 3.06 -4.15 -21.57
N ASP A 20 2.77 -4.64 -20.37
CA ASP A 20 2.91 -3.89 -19.13
C ASP A 20 4.38 -3.61 -18.78
N VAL A 21 5.26 -4.61 -18.85
CA VAL A 21 6.71 -4.43 -18.68
C VAL A 21 7.22 -3.39 -19.67
N LYS A 22 6.86 -3.52 -20.95
CA LYS A 22 7.26 -2.54 -21.96
C LYS A 22 6.78 -1.13 -21.60
N SER A 23 5.49 -0.99 -21.27
CA SER A 23 4.90 0.30 -20.92
C SER A 23 5.61 0.98 -19.75
N LEU A 24 6.00 0.21 -18.72
CA LEU A 24 6.73 0.75 -17.57
C LEU A 24 8.20 1.02 -17.92
N CYS A 25 8.88 0.16 -18.67
CA CYS A 25 10.25 0.42 -19.14
C CYS A 25 10.36 1.71 -19.98
N ASP A 26 9.32 2.04 -20.75
CA ASP A 26 9.25 3.23 -21.59
C ASP A 26 8.96 4.53 -20.80
N LEU A 27 8.62 4.44 -19.50
CA LEU A 27 8.41 5.62 -18.66
C LEU A 27 9.72 6.42 -18.47
N PRO A 28 9.64 7.76 -18.44
CA PRO A 28 10.82 8.59 -18.21
C PRO A 28 11.42 8.30 -16.83
N THR A 29 12.76 8.29 -16.76
CA THR A 29 13.51 8.16 -15.50
C THR A 29 14.47 9.33 -15.30
N VAL A 30 14.70 9.71 -14.05
CA VAL A 30 15.59 10.82 -13.68
C VAL A 30 16.72 10.33 -12.79
N GLY A 31 17.98 10.57 -13.21
CA GLY A 31 19.19 10.11 -12.48
C GLY A 31 19.40 10.78 -11.11
N LYS A 32 18.66 11.85 -10.79
CA LYS A 32 18.71 12.53 -9.49
C LYS A 32 18.44 11.58 -8.31
N TYR A 33 17.69 10.49 -8.53
CA TYR A 33 17.27 9.57 -7.47
C TYR A 33 18.12 8.29 -7.38
N ASP A 34 19.22 8.21 -8.13
CA ASP A 34 20.04 6.99 -8.21
C ASP A 34 20.63 6.56 -6.85
N LYS A 35 20.80 7.50 -5.90
CA LYS A 35 21.31 7.20 -4.54
C LYS A 35 20.35 6.38 -3.68
N ILE A 36 19.05 6.47 -3.95
CA ILE A 36 18.00 5.79 -3.19
C ILE A 36 17.30 4.72 -4.03
N TRP A 37 17.79 4.45 -5.24
CA TRP A 37 17.21 3.50 -6.18
C TRP A 37 17.64 2.06 -5.86
N LEU A 38 16.65 1.17 -5.77
CA LEU A 38 16.82 -0.27 -5.66
C LEU A 38 16.83 -0.89 -7.05
N LYS A 39 18.03 -1.12 -7.60
CA LYS A 39 18.24 -1.54 -8.99
C LYS A 39 17.44 -2.79 -9.39
N GLU A 40 17.43 -3.79 -8.53
CA GLU A 40 16.77 -5.07 -8.82
C GLU A 40 15.31 -5.14 -8.35
N TYR A 41 14.79 -4.11 -7.66
CA TYR A 41 13.37 -4.09 -7.32
C TYR A 41 12.58 -3.65 -8.55
N PRO A 42 11.55 -4.41 -8.98
CA PRO A 42 10.83 -4.14 -10.21
C PRO A 42 10.30 -2.71 -10.29
N PHE A 43 10.73 -1.98 -11.31
CA PHE A 43 10.28 -0.63 -11.65
C PHE A 43 10.45 0.43 -10.55
N ASP A 44 11.35 0.23 -9.58
CA ASP A 44 11.63 1.19 -8.50
C ASP A 44 12.02 2.58 -9.04
N ARG A 45 12.85 2.61 -10.09
CA ARG A 45 13.31 3.87 -10.69
C ARG A 45 12.17 4.66 -11.35
N GLN A 46 11.25 3.95 -11.98
CA GLN A 46 10.06 4.50 -12.60
C GLN A 46 9.16 5.09 -11.52
N LEU A 47 8.89 4.36 -10.43
CA LEU A 47 8.13 4.88 -9.29
C LEU A 47 8.79 6.11 -8.66
N LEU A 48 10.10 6.04 -8.38
CA LEU A 48 10.87 7.16 -7.86
C LEU A 48 10.80 8.39 -8.77
N THR A 49 10.61 8.20 -10.08
CA THR A 49 10.49 9.32 -11.01
C THR A 49 9.05 9.84 -11.10
N ALA A 50 8.08 8.94 -11.24
CA ALA A 50 6.68 9.26 -11.48
C ALA A 50 6.00 9.86 -10.24
N SER A 51 6.33 9.38 -9.03
CA SER A 51 5.58 9.69 -7.82
C SER A 51 6.40 10.50 -6.82
N ARG A 52 5.89 11.68 -6.41
CA ARG A 52 6.46 12.42 -5.28
C ARG A 52 6.17 11.71 -3.97
N LEU A 53 4.98 11.16 -3.84
CA LEU A 53 4.56 10.47 -2.63
C LEU A 53 5.47 9.27 -2.31
N TYR A 54 5.77 8.43 -3.30
CA TYR A 54 6.71 7.31 -3.17
C TYR A 54 8.11 7.79 -2.75
N ARG A 55 8.58 8.90 -3.31
CA ARG A 55 9.87 9.50 -2.93
C ARG A 55 9.88 10.00 -1.49
N GLU A 56 8.83 10.69 -1.04
CA GLU A 56 8.78 11.18 0.34
C GLU A 56 8.69 10.01 1.33
N SER A 57 7.91 8.97 1.03
CA SER A 57 7.91 7.72 1.81
C SER A 57 9.31 7.08 1.89
N ARG A 58 10.01 6.93 0.76
CA ARG A 58 11.39 6.40 0.69
C ARG A 58 12.36 7.24 1.53
N LYS A 59 12.29 8.57 1.44
CA LYS A 59 13.15 9.47 2.24
C LYS A 59 12.87 9.36 3.72
N LEU A 60 11.59 9.39 4.11
CA LEU A 60 11.18 9.26 5.51
C LEU A 60 11.67 7.94 6.08
N TYR A 61 11.38 6.83 5.39
CA TYR A 61 11.81 5.50 5.80
C TYR A 61 13.34 5.41 6.02
N LEU A 62 14.12 5.89 5.05
CA LEU A 62 15.59 5.91 5.16
C LEU A 62 16.08 6.83 6.29
N SER A 63 15.45 7.99 6.47
CA SER A 63 15.81 8.93 7.54
C SER A 63 15.55 8.37 8.95
N LEU A 64 14.62 7.42 9.05
CA LEU A 64 14.28 6.71 10.27
C LEU A 64 15.14 5.46 10.51
N GLY A 65 16.19 5.26 9.71
CA GLY A 65 17.13 4.14 9.82
C GLY A 65 16.71 2.89 9.07
N GLY A 66 15.65 2.96 8.26
CA GLY A 66 15.20 1.84 7.43
C GLY A 66 16.26 1.41 6.39
N THR A 67 16.34 0.12 6.12
CA THR A 67 17.29 -0.47 5.15
C THR A 67 16.62 -1.46 4.22
N TYR A 68 17.26 -1.77 3.10
CA TYR A 68 16.73 -2.76 2.15
C TYR A 68 17.69 -3.93 1.98
N GLY A 69 17.15 -5.15 2.04
CA GLY A 69 17.88 -6.39 1.81
C GLY A 69 17.40 -7.12 0.55
N GLN A 70 18.29 -7.77 -0.19
CA GLN A 70 17.89 -8.62 -1.32
C GLN A 70 17.71 -10.07 -0.85
N ARG A 71 16.54 -10.67 -1.10
CA ARG A 71 16.22 -12.07 -0.76
C ARG A 71 15.32 -12.70 -1.82
N ILE A 72 15.70 -13.86 -2.35
CA ILE A 72 14.95 -14.59 -3.40
C ILE A 72 13.54 -14.94 -2.92
N CYS A 73 13.45 -15.49 -1.71
CA CYS A 73 12.21 -15.60 -0.97
C CYS A 73 12.16 -14.42 0.01
N SER A 74 11.77 -13.24 -0.47
CA SER A 74 11.02 -12.36 0.42
C SER A 74 9.93 -13.26 1.02
N THR A 75 9.87 -13.36 2.34
CA THR A 75 8.79 -14.06 3.02
C THR A 75 7.47 -13.69 2.33
N MET A 76 6.53 -14.62 2.13
CA MET A 76 5.17 -14.24 1.75
C MET A 76 4.64 -13.36 2.88
N ARG A 77 4.89 -12.06 2.78
CA ARG A 77 4.86 -11.08 3.88
C ARG A 77 3.45 -10.63 4.20
N SER A 78 2.46 -11.43 3.81
CA SER A 78 1.06 -11.21 4.09
C SER A 78 0.85 -11.35 5.57
N LEU A 79 0.90 -10.21 6.26
CA LEU A 79 0.48 -9.95 7.64
C LEU A 79 1.14 -10.89 8.66
N SER A 80 0.96 -12.21 8.57
CA SER A 80 1.58 -13.32 9.31
C SER A 80 3.09 -13.32 9.56
N ALA A 81 3.87 -12.42 8.95
CA ALA A 81 5.32 -12.35 9.17
C ALA A 81 5.66 -11.42 10.35
N GLN A 82 6.43 -11.94 11.32
CA GLN A 82 6.94 -11.20 12.50
C GLN A 82 7.87 -10.02 12.15
N ASP A 83 8.15 -9.81 10.86
CA ASP A 83 9.14 -8.90 10.32
C ASP A 83 8.60 -7.50 10.00
N LEU A 84 7.28 -7.27 10.18
CA LEU A 84 6.63 -5.97 9.99
C LEU A 84 7.26 -4.83 10.83
N PHE A 85 7.86 -5.20 11.97
CA PHE A 85 8.51 -4.26 12.90
C PHE A 85 10.04 -4.23 12.75
N LYS A 86 10.63 -4.98 11.81
CA LYS A 86 12.05 -4.87 11.50
C LYS A 86 12.31 -3.63 10.66
N ASP A 87 13.45 -3.01 10.89
CA ASP A 87 13.86 -1.81 10.16
C ASP A 87 14.26 -2.13 8.73
N GLU A 88 14.72 -3.35 8.47
CA GLU A 88 15.02 -3.85 7.13
C GLU A 88 13.75 -4.34 6.43
N ILE A 89 13.54 -3.89 5.19
CA ILE A 89 12.59 -4.49 4.24
C ILE A 89 13.39 -5.28 3.22
N ASP A 90 13.28 -6.60 3.27
CA ASP A 90 13.86 -7.45 2.24
C ASP A 90 13.10 -7.25 0.89
N PHE A 91 13.59 -7.66 -0.27
CA PHE A 91 12.79 -7.72 -1.51
C PHE A 91 13.37 -8.75 -2.47
N THR A 92 12.54 -9.27 -3.36
CA THR A 92 13.01 -10.18 -4.42
C THR A 92 13.66 -9.38 -5.55
N PRO A 93 14.95 -9.57 -5.81
CA PRO A 93 15.62 -8.94 -6.95
C PRO A 93 15.18 -9.65 -8.24
N SER A 94 14.25 -9.08 -9.00
CA SER A 94 13.72 -9.70 -10.22
C SER A 94 13.61 -8.77 -11.43
N MET A 95 14.08 -7.52 -11.31
CA MET A 95 13.97 -6.56 -12.41
C MET A 95 14.72 -7.03 -13.66
N THR A 96 15.94 -7.56 -13.51
CA THR A 96 16.75 -8.03 -14.64
C THR A 96 16.08 -9.21 -15.35
N GLU A 97 15.56 -10.17 -14.59
CA GLU A 97 14.85 -11.36 -15.10
C GLU A 97 13.56 -10.95 -15.81
N ILE A 98 12.78 -10.01 -15.26
CA ILE A 98 11.57 -9.48 -15.91
C ILE A 98 11.89 -8.86 -17.27
N VAL A 99 12.96 -8.05 -17.36
CA VAL A 99 13.38 -7.43 -18.62
C VAL A 99 13.89 -8.48 -19.61
N TRP A 100 14.70 -9.43 -19.14
CA TRP A 100 15.18 -10.53 -19.97
C TRP A 100 14.01 -11.36 -20.53
N PHE A 101 13.03 -11.71 -19.70
CA PHE A 101 11.83 -12.44 -20.13
C PHE A 101 11.06 -11.66 -21.19
N LYS A 102 10.92 -10.33 -21.03
CA LYS A 102 10.29 -9.48 -22.06
C LYS A 102 10.94 -9.63 -23.42
N ASP A 103 12.27 -9.64 -23.46
CA ASP A 103 13.03 -9.62 -24.71
C ASP A 103 13.23 -11.04 -25.30
N ASN A 104 13.14 -12.09 -24.48
CA ASN A 104 13.48 -13.47 -24.86
C ASN A 104 12.34 -14.48 -24.64
N VAL A 105 11.09 -14.04 -24.44
CA VAL A 105 9.92 -14.93 -24.20
C VAL A 105 9.77 -16.06 -25.23
N HIS A 106 10.21 -15.84 -26.46
CA HIS A 106 10.14 -16.81 -27.56
C HIS A 106 11.16 -17.94 -27.44
N GLU A 107 12.17 -17.78 -26.59
CA GLU A 107 13.20 -18.78 -26.27
C GLU A 107 12.84 -19.63 -25.04
N VAL A 108 11.79 -19.25 -24.31
CA VAL A 108 11.36 -19.93 -23.07
C VAL A 108 10.45 -21.11 -23.40
N SER A 109 10.77 -22.28 -22.84
CA SER A 109 10.02 -23.52 -23.09
C SER A 109 8.62 -23.54 -22.46
N GLY A 110 8.37 -22.71 -21.45
CA GLY A 110 7.09 -22.56 -20.75
C GLY A 110 6.87 -21.12 -20.26
N PRO A 111 6.43 -20.19 -21.12
CA PRO A 111 6.28 -18.78 -20.76
C PRO A 111 5.26 -18.52 -19.64
N ASP A 112 4.21 -19.35 -19.56
CA ASP A 112 3.16 -19.24 -18.54
C ASP A 112 3.66 -19.65 -17.14
N GLU A 113 4.45 -20.71 -17.07
CA GLU A 113 5.10 -21.15 -15.83
C GLU A 113 6.13 -20.13 -15.36
N GLU A 114 6.90 -19.56 -16.30
CA GLU A 114 7.89 -18.54 -16.00
C GLU A 114 7.24 -17.25 -15.47
N LEU A 115 6.15 -16.79 -16.11
CA LEU A 115 5.36 -15.67 -15.61
C LEU A 115 4.87 -15.91 -14.17
N SER A 116 4.35 -17.12 -13.91
CA SER A 116 3.90 -17.52 -12.58
C SER A 116 5.04 -17.53 -11.55
N ALA A 117 6.25 -17.89 -11.96
CA ALA A 117 7.43 -17.87 -11.10
C ALA A 117 7.89 -16.43 -10.77
N LEU A 118 7.93 -15.55 -11.76
CA LEU A 118 8.33 -14.14 -11.61
C LEU A 118 7.40 -13.34 -10.68
N GLY A 119 6.10 -13.68 -10.66
CA GLY A 119 5.09 -13.01 -9.83
C GLY A 119 5.02 -13.49 -8.38
N ARG A 120 5.54 -14.69 -8.06
CA ARG A 120 5.27 -15.40 -6.80
C ARG A 120 5.70 -14.67 -5.53
N PHE A 121 6.76 -13.86 -5.60
CA PHE A 121 7.38 -13.25 -4.42
C PHE A 121 7.17 -11.74 -4.31
N ASN A 122 6.30 -11.17 -5.16
CA ASN A 122 6.00 -9.75 -5.21
C ASN A 122 4.55 -9.44 -4.78
N GLU A 123 3.97 -10.21 -3.86
CA GLU A 123 2.54 -10.04 -3.50
C GLU A 123 2.25 -8.73 -2.74
N ILE A 124 3.23 -8.18 -2.03
CA ILE A 124 3.09 -6.94 -1.26
C ILE A 124 4.06 -5.91 -1.80
N SER A 125 3.51 -4.75 -2.13
CA SER A 125 4.32 -3.64 -2.61
C SER A 125 5.27 -3.14 -1.52
N LEU A 126 6.49 -2.77 -1.92
CA LEU A 126 7.47 -2.19 -1.03
C LEU A 126 6.97 -0.91 -0.38
N TYR A 127 6.16 -0.13 -1.11
CA TYR A 127 5.57 1.12 -0.61
C TYR A 127 4.67 0.90 0.63
N HIS A 128 3.79 -0.09 0.57
CA HIS A 128 2.92 -0.47 1.69
C HIS A 128 3.74 -0.80 2.94
N GLU A 129 4.78 -1.63 2.78
CA GLU A 129 5.68 -2.01 3.87
C GLU A 129 6.52 -0.85 4.43
N GLN A 130 6.97 0.06 3.56
CA GLN A 130 7.66 1.28 3.96
C GLN A 130 6.75 2.14 4.83
N ASN A 131 5.49 2.31 4.42
CA ASN A 131 4.54 3.16 5.13
C ASN A 131 4.24 2.63 6.53
N HIS A 132 4.10 1.31 6.71
CA HIS A 132 4.01 0.74 8.07
C HIS A 132 5.19 1.17 8.95
N ARG A 133 6.42 0.98 8.49
CA ARG A 133 7.65 1.26 9.28
C ARG A 133 7.86 2.74 9.56
N VAL A 134 7.40 3.60 8.65
CA VAL A 134 7.32 5.05 8.86
C VAL A 134 6.27 5.37 9.92
N LEU A 135 5.04 4.85 9.77
CA LEU A 135 3.93 5.15 10.68
C LEU A 135 4.18 4.65 12.10
N TRP A 136 4.81 3.49 12.28
CA TRP A 136 5.22 3.00 13.60
C TRP A 136 6.13 3.98 14.36
N ARG A 137 6.75 4.95 13.69
CA ARG A 137 7.59 5.97 14.33
C ARG A 137 6.95 7.36 14.34
N LEU A 138 5.92 7.57 13.52
CA LEU A 138 5.20 8.84 13.45
C LEU A 138 3.95 8.86 14.33
N LEU A 139 3.37 7.70 14.64
CA LEU A 139 2.24 7.60 15.55
C LEU A 139 2.70 7.72 17.01
N PRO A 140 1.83 8.23 17.92
CA PRO A 140 2.11 8.22 19.34
C PRO A 140 2.28 6.80 19.88
N THR A 141 2.69 6.69 21.15
CA THR A 141 2.99 5.41 21.78
C THR A 141 1.80 4.45 21.68
N ALA A 142 2.02 3.20 21.25
CA ALA A 142 0.96 2.20 21.22
C ALA A 142 0.46 1.85 22.63
N PRO A 143 -0.86 1.63 22.82
CA PRO A 143 -1.43 1.18 24.09
C PRO A 143 -1.00 -0.26 24.41
N LYS A 144 -1.20 -0.68 25.67
CA LYS A 144 -0.70 -1.98 26.17
C LYS A 144 -1.77 -3.06 26.24
N GLU A 145 -3.01 -2.62 26.38
CA GLU A 145 -4.20 -3.45 26.45
C GLU A 145 -4.53 -4.04 25.08
N GLU A 146 -4.95 -5.30 25.05
CA GLU A 146 -5.17 -6.04 23.80
C GLU A 146 -6.15 -5.32 22.86
N ARG A 147 -7.31 -4.92 23.37
CA ARG A 147 -8.37 -4.28 22.57
C ARG A 147 -7.93 -2.93 22.02
N ASP A 148 -7.30 -2.11 22.86
CA ASP A 148 -6.81 -0.79 22.45
C ASP A 148 -5.65 -0.92 21.44
N LEU A 149 -4.78 -1.91 21.62
CA LEU A 149 -3.73 -2.21 20.66
C LEU A 149 -4.31 -2.66 19.31
N CYS A 150 -5.37 -3.48 19.30
CA CYS A 150 -6.03 -3.87 18.06
C CYS A 150 -6.62 -2.67 17.32
N ARG A 151 -7.30 -1.74 18.02
CA ARG A 151 -7.80 -0.49 17.42
C ARG A 151 -6.65 0.36 16.87
N TYR A 152 -5.55 0.49 17.62
CA TYR A 152 -4.35 1.19 17.18
C TYR A 152 -3.78 0.59 15.89
N LEU A 153 -3.70 -0.73 15.80
CA LEU A 153 -3.23 -1.44 14.61
C LEU A 153 -4.19 -1.25 13.42
N ASN A 154 -5.51 -1.29 13.65
CA ASN A 154 -6.52 -1.01 12.63
C ASN A 154 -6.43 0.41 12.09
N PHE A 155 -6.20 1.39 12.98
CA PHE A 155 -6.00 2.79 12.58
C PHE A 155 -4.73 2.97 11.75
N ALA A 156 -3.61 2.36 12.17
CA ALA A 156 -2.36 2.42 11.42
C ALA A 156 -2.48 1.74 10.04
N GLU A 157 -3.13 0.58 9.96
CA GLU A 157 -3.44 -0.09 8.68
C GLU A 157 -4.29 0.82 7.78
N SER A 158 -5.30 1.49 8.36
CA SER A 158 -6.16 2.40 7.61
C SER A 158 -5.39 3.59 7.03
N LEU A 159 -4.39 4.09 7.75
CA LEU A 159 -3.46 5.10 7.23
C LEU A 159 -2.60 4.54 6.09
N VAL A 160 -2.05 3.33 6.21
CA VAL A 160 -1.26 2.70 5.14
C VAL A 160 -2.08 2.53 3.88
N VAL A 161 -3.28 1.95 3.98
CA VAL A 161 -4.18 1.76 2.84
C VAL A 161 -4.55 3.09 2.19
N THR A 162 -4.78 4.13 3.00
CA THR A 162 -5.06 5.48 2.49
C THR A 162 -3.87 6.03 1.70
N LEU A 163 -2.64 5.80 2.16
CA LEU A 163 -1.42 6.20 1.45
C LEU A 163 -1.21 5.39 0.16
N ASP A 164 -1.55 4.09 0.16
CA ASP A 164 -1.49 3.24 -1.04
C ASP A 164 -2.45 3.74 -2.13
N LEU A 165 -3.67 4.10 -1.74
CA LEU A 165 -4.65 4.71 -2.64
C LEU A 165 -4.16 6.07 -3.16
N ALA A 166 -3.58 6.90 -2.30
CA ALA A 166 -3.02 8.17 -2.70
C ALA A 166 -1.84 8.03 -3.69
N LEU A 167 -1.04 6.97 -3.57
CA LEU A 167 0.00 6.65 -4.54
C LEU A 167 -0.62 6.29 -5.90
N GLY A 168 -1.65 5.46 -5.88
CA GLY A 168 -2.40 5.12 -7.08
C GLY A 168 -2.94 6.36 -7.79
N ASP A 169 -3.56 7.29 -7.05
CA ASP A 169 -4.11 8.54 -7.59
C ASP A 169 -3.02 9.43 -8.20
N GLU A 170 -1.86 9.54 -7.55
CA GLU A 170 -0.73 10.34 -8.05
C GLU A 170 -0.14 9.79 -9.36
N LEU A 171 -0.08 8.47 -9.49
CA LEU A 171 0.37 7.81 -10.72
C LEU A 171 -0.66 7.94 -11.86
N GLY A 172 -1.92 8.18 -11.50
CA GLY A 172 -3.03 8.30 -12.44
C GLY A 172 -3.47 6.96 -13.04
N LYS A 173 -4.71 6.92 -13.52
CA LYS A 173 -5.41 5.69 -13.92
C LYS A 173 -4.61 4.77 -14.84
N LYS A 174 -3.91 5.32 -15.84
CA LYS A 174 -3.22 4.48 -16.84
C LYS A 174 -2.04 3.75 -16.19
N ASP A 175 -1.13 4.50 -15.59
CA ASP A 175 0.13 3.94 -15.10
C ASP A 175 -0.09 3.17 -13.80
N SER A 176 -0.98 3.64 -12.91
CA SER A 176 -1.30 2.93 -11.66
C SER A 176 -1.84 1.52 -11.91
N ASN A 177 -2.69 1.33 -12.92
CA ASN A 177 -3.23 0.02 -13.28
C ASN A 177 -2.13 -0.93 -13.79
N THR A 178 -1.17 -0.41 -14.54
CA THR A 178 -0.04 -1.21 -14.99
C THR A 178 0.91 -1.55 -13.83
N PHE A 179 1.21 -0.60 -12.93
CA PHE A 179 1.99 -0.88 -11.73
C PHE A 179 1.33 -1.91 -10.80
N GLU A 180 0.00 -1.87 -10.63
CA GLU A 180 -0.71 -2.84 -9.80
C GLU A 180 -0.71 -4.24 -10.42
N ARG A 181 -0.94 -4.38 -11.73
CA ARG A 181 -0.86 -5.69 -12.41
C ARG A 181 0.53 -6.30 -12.32
N MET A 182 1.57 -5.46 -12.31
CA MET A 182 2.95 -5.87 -12.06
C MET A 182 3.29 -6.09 -10.58
N LYS A 183 2.30 -5.93 -9.68
CA LYS A 183 2.38 -6.09 -8.23
C LYS A 183 3.41 -5.19 -7.54
N VAL A 184 3.67 -4.03 -8.14
CA VAL A 184 4.62 -3.03 -7.64
C VAL A 184 3.95 -2.04 -6.69
N ILE A 185 2.63 -1.84 -6.83
CA ILE A 185 1.80 -1.07 -5.90
C ILE A 185 0.61 -1.90 -5.46
N TYR A 186 0.06 -1.60 -4.28
CA TYR A 186 -1.04 -2.40 -3.71
C TYR A 186 -2.41 -2.10 -4.33
N ARG A 187 -2.66 -0.83 -4.70
CA ARG A 187 -3.94 -0.39 -5.26
C ARG A 187 -3.72 0.54 -6.44
N PRO A 188 -4.51 0.41 -7.52
CA PRO A 188 -4.47 1.39 -8.58
C PRO A 188 -5.12 2.70 -8.11
N GLY A 189 -4.90 3.80 -8.82
CA GLY A 189 -5.63 5.05 -8.60
C GLY A 189 -7.09 4.93 -9.05
N GLY A 190 -7.95 5.72 -8.40
CA GLY A 190 -9.36 5.83 -8.75
C GLY A 190 -9.60 6.89 -9.81
N GLU A 191 -10.67 6.74 -10.59
CA GLU A 191 -11.16 7.74 -11.57
C GLU A 191 -11.67 9.03 -10.92
N ASP A 192 -11.57 9.14 -9.60
CA ASP A 192 -12.23 10.15 -8.82
C ASP A 192 -11.52 11.49 -8.98
N LYS A 193 -12.31 12.50 -9.35
CA LYS A 193 -11.82 13.85 -9.64
C LYS A 193 -11.15 14.56 -8.45
N TRP A 194 -11.31 14.05 -7.22
CA TRP A 194 -10.91 14.73 -5.98
C TRP A 194 -9.41 14.98 -5.88
N PHE A 195 -8.58 14.12 -6.47
CA PHE A 195 -7.12 14.30 -6.53
C PHE A 195 -6.71 15.56 -7.31
N HIS A 196 -7.49 15.93 -8.34
CA HIS A 196 -7.22 17.09 -9.19
C HIS A 196 -7.80 18.40 -8.65
N GLU A 197 -8.54 18.36 -7.55
CA GLU A 197 -9.06 19.54 -6.87
C GLU A 197 -7.94 20.19 -6.02
N SER A 198 -8.29 21.04 -5.05
CA SER A 198 -7.30 21.57 -4.11
C SER A 198 -6.80 20.51 -3.15
N LYS A 199 -5.55 20.67 -2.69
CA LYS A 199 -4.94 19.87 -1.62
C LYS A 199 -5.84 19.70 -0.38
N HIS A 200 -6.52 20.77 0.01
CA HIS A 200 -7.48 20.74 1.12
C HIS A 200 -8.67 19.83 0.86
N ILE A 201 -9.24 19.88 -0.34
CA ILE A 201 -10.36 19.02 -0.75
C ILE A 201 -9.90 17.57 -0.84
N TYR A 202 -8.72 17.31 -1.40
CA TYR A 202 -8.21 15.96 -1.52
C TYR A 202 -7.95 15.31 -0.16
N ARG A 203 -7.38 16.04 0.80
CA ARG A 203 -7.19 15.50 2.16
C ARG A 203 -8.51 15.16 2.85
N LYS A 204 -9.61 15.87 2.57
CA LYS A 204 -10.94 15.49 3.06
C LYS A 204 -11.43 14.18 2.45
N TYR A 205 -11.16 13.95 1.18
CA TYR A 205 -11.44 12.67 0.52
C TYR A 205 -10.61 11.55 1.15
N LEU A 206 -9.31 11.77 1.39
CA LEU A 206 -8.45 10.81 2.06
C LEU A 206 -8.90 10.48 3.49
N LEU A 207 -9.43 11.46 4.24
CA LEU A 207 -10.05 11.17 5.55
C LEU A 207 -11.28 10.27 5.43
N ALA A 208 -12.10 10.46 4.40
CA ALA A 208 -13.26 9.59 4.17
C ALA A 208 -12.82 8.16 3.79
N VAL A 209 -11.74 8.01 3.01
CA VAL A 209 -11.12 6.72 2.69
C VAL A 209 -10.57 6.04 3.94
N LEU A 210 -9.84 6.79 4.78
CA LEU A 210 -9.33 6.32 6.06
C LEU A 210 -10.47 5.84 6.97
N SER A 211 -11.52 6.65 7.13
CA SER A 211 -12.67 6.32 7.98
C SER A 211 -13.38 5.06 7.48
N THR A 212 -13.59 4.95 6.16
CA THR A 212 -14.17 3.76 5.53
C THR A 212 -13.35 2.51 5.85
N THR A 213 -12.03 2.59 5.70
CA THR A 213 -11.12 1.48 5.95
C THR A 213 -11.13 1.09 7.42
N TYR A 214 -11.04 2.07 8.31
CA TYR A 214 -11.05 1.84 9.75
C TYR A 214 -12.35 1.17 10.19
N PHE A 215 -13.51 1.65 9.71
CA PHE A 215 -14.81 1.04 10.01
C PHE A 215 -14.93 -0.40 9.51
N ALA A 216 -14.37 -0.69 8.33
CA ALA A 216 -14.33 -2.06 7.82
C ALA A 216 -13.46 -2.98 8.70
N LEU A 217 -12.34 -2.47 9.24
CA LEU A 217 -11.44 -3.22 10.12
C LEU A 217 -12.00 -3.37 11.55
N GLU A 218 -12.78 -2.40 12.03
CA GLU A 218 -13.58 -2.48 13.26
C GLU A 218 -14.87 -3.31 13.07
N LEU A 219 -15.01 -3.99 11.93
CA LEU A 219 -16.10 -4.92 11.61
C LEU A 219 -17.50 -4.28 11.59
N ILE A 220 -17.60 -2.98 11.33
CA ILE A 220 -18.88 -2.34 11.01
C ILE A 220 -19.44 -2.99 9.74
N ASN A 221 -20.76 -3.24 9.72
CA ASN A 221 -21.42 -3.81 8.57
C ASN A 221 -21.22 -2.91 7.32
N PRO A 222 -20.72 -3.45 6.18
CA PRO A 222 -20.48 -2.65 4.97
C PRO A 222 -21.68 -1.79 4.51
N GLU A 223 -22.90 -2.26 4.74
CA GLU A 223 -24.13 -1.51 4.40
C GLU A 223 -24.34 -0.23 5.23
N ASP A 224 -23.75 -0.18 6.42
CA ASP A 224 -23.87 0.95 7.35
C ASP A 224 -22.66 1.89 7.32
N ILE A 225 -21.54 1.48 6.71
CA ILE A 225 -20.31 2.28 6.63
C ILE A 225 -20.56 3.65 5.99
N LEU A 226 -21.36 3.75 4.93
CA LEU A 226 -21.67 5.07 4.33
C LEU A 226 -22.42 5.99 5.31
N LYS A 227 -23.31 5.45 6.14
CA LYS A 227 -24.03 6.24 7.14
C LYS A 227 -23.07 6.71 8.23
N ALA A 228 -22.20 5.82 8.70
CA ALA A 228 -21.15 6.15 9.67
C ALA A 228 -20.21 7.24 9.15
N VAL A 229 -19.71 7.13 7.92
CA VAL A 229 -18.83 8.15 7.32
C VAL A 229 -19.56 9.48 7.14
N ASN A 230 -20.85 9.49 6.75
CA ASN A 230 -21.62 10.72 6.68
C ASN A 230 -21.90 11.35 8.04
N TYR A 231 -21.97 10.55 9.10
CA TYR A 231 -22.12 11.03 10.47
C TYR A 231 -20.85 11.75 10.93
N VAL A 232 -19.69 11.09 10.85
CA VAL A 232 -18.40 11.63 11.33
C VAL A 232 -17.84 12.74 10.42
N LEU A 233 -18.10 12.67 9.10
CA LEU A 233 -17.67 13.65 8.12
C LEU A 233 -18.88 14.27 7.40
N SER A 234 -19.61 15.11 8.14
CA SER A 234 -20.82 15.77 7.63
C SER A 234 -20.55 16.79 6.50
N ARG A 235 -21.57 17.07 5.67
CA ARG A 235 -21.57 18.09 4.60
C ARG A 235 -20.67 17.79 3.39
N GLN A 236 -20.34 16.52 3.16
CA GLN A 236 -19.56 16.08 2.00
C GLN A 236 -20.02 14.71 1.47
N GLU A 237 -21.34 14.49 1.44
CA GLU A 237 -21.99 13.18 1.21
C GLU A 237 -21.62 12.56 -0.13
N LYS A 238 -21.43 13.37 -1.18
CA LYS A 238 -20.97 12.88 -2.49
C LYS A 238 -19.55 12.32 -2.42
N MET A 239 -18.64 13.06 -1.77
CA MET A 239 -17.25 12.64 -1.59
C MET A 239 -17.17 11.38 -0.71
N ASN A 240 -17.96 11.35 0.37
CA ASN A 240 -18.06 10.18 1.24
C ASN A 240 -18.55 8.96 0.47
N LYS A 241 -19.55 9.10 -0.40
CA LYS A 241 -20.02 7.99 -1.25
C LYS A 241 -18.92 7.47 -2.18
N ASP A 242 -18.17 8.34 -2.82
CA ASP A 242 -17.07 7.96 -3.70
C ASP A 242 -15.95 7.25 -2.91
N ALA A 243 -15.58 7.81 -1.76
CA ALA A 243 -14.56 7.25 -0.86
C ALA A 243 -14.98 5.90 -0.28
N VAL A 244 -16.25 5.73 0.12
CA VAL A 244 -16.77 4.47 0.66
C VAL A 244 -16.77 3.40 -0.41
N ARG A 245 -17.26 3.71 -1.61
CA ARG A 245 -17.21 2.80 -2.75
C ARG A 245 -15.77 2.32 -2.99
N ARG A 246 -14.81 3.24 -2.92
CA ARG A 246 -13.39 2.95 -3.13
C ARG A 246 -12.77 2.14 -2.00
N GLY A 247 -12.98 2.54 -0.75
CA GLY A 247 -12.43 1.88 0.43
C GLY A 247 -12.99 0.47 0.62
N LEU A 248 -14.25 0.23 0.27
CA LEU A 248 -14.85 -1.11 0.31
C LEU A 248 -14.38 -2.06 -0.79
N GLU A 249 -13.54 -1.61 -1.73
CA GLU A 249 -12.82 -2.53 -2.62
C GLU A 249 -11.69 -3.29 -1.88
N LEU A 250 -11.44 -2.97 -0.60
CA LEU A 250 -10.66 -3.82 0.30
C LEU A 250 -11.23 -5.25 0.28
N SER A 251 -10.33 -6.24 0.30
CA SER A 251 -10.75 -7.64 0.28
C SER A 251 -11.54 -7.93 1.56
N GLU A 252 -12.78 -8.40 1.42
CA GLU A 252 -13.57 -8.85 2.57
C GLU A 252 -12.85 -9.96 3.35
N LEU A 253 -12.09 -10.81 2.64
CA LEU A 253 -11.22 -11.80 3.26
C LEU A 253 -10.18 -11.14 4.18
N PHE A 254 -9.59 -10.02 3.75
CA PHE A 254 -8.63 -9.29 4.57
C PHE A 254 -9.28 -8.70 5.82
N SER A 255 -10.38 -7.95 5.68
CA SER A 255 -11.00 -7.23 6.81
C SER A 255 -11.67 -8.16 7.81
N ARG A 256 -12.33 -9.23 7.35
CA ARG A 256 -13.10 -10.14 8.23
C ARG A 256 -12.32 -11.34 8.72
N VAL A 257 -11.25 -11.72 8.04
CA VAL A 257 -10.52 -12.97 8.34
C VAL A 257 -9.05 -12.70 8.58
N THR A 258 -8.31 -12.20 7.58
CA THR A 258 -6.85 -12.12 7.67
C THR A 258 -6.38 -11.18 8.77
N ASN A 259 -6.91 -9.97 8.86
CA ASN A 259 -6.52 -9.00 9.88
C ASN A 259 -6.93 -9.45 11.30
N PRO A 260 -8.20 -9.84 11.58
CA PRO A 260 -8.59 -10.34 12.90
C PRO A 260 -7.78 -11.57 13.35
N MET A 261 -7.60 -12.57 12.47
CA MET A 261 -6.81 -13.77 12.81
C MET A 261 -5.34 -13.43 13.04
N TRP A 262 -4.80 -12.43 12.33
CA TRP A 262 -3.46 -11.98 12.57
C TRP A 262 -3.31 -11.34 13.94
N GLN A 263 -4.19 -10.41 14.28
CA GLN A 263 -4.17 -9.72 15.57
C GLN A 263 -4.33 -10.71 16.72
N GLU A 264 -5.29 -11.64 16.63
CA GLU A 264 -5.48 -12.72 17.62
C GLU A 264 -4.17 -13.50 17.88
N ARG A 265 -3.41 -13.80 16.83
CA ARG A 265 -2.17 -14.59 16.92
C ARG A 265 -0.96 -13.77 17.39
N PHE A 266 -0.86 -12.51 17.00
CA PHE A 266 0.39 -11.77 17.05
C PHE A 266 0.36 -10.48 17.88
N TRP A 267 -0.79 -10.08 18.45
CA TRP A 267 -0.88 -8.80 19.18
C TRP A 267 0.16 -8.65 20.29
N LYS A 268 0.45 -9.70 21.08
CA LYS A 268 1.46 -9.65 22.15
C LYS A 268 2.85 -9.35 21.62
N GLN A 269 3.19 -9.97 20.49
CA GLN A 269 4.48 -9.75 19.84
C GLN A 269 4.55 -8.34 19.25
N ALA A 270 3.47 -7.89 18.59
CA ALA A 270 3.34 -6.52 18.09
C ALA A 270 3.51 -5.49 19.22
N GLY A 271 2.77 -5.65 20.32
CA GLY A 271 2.84 -4.77 21.49
C GLY A 271 4.24 -4.70 22.11
N ALA A 272 4.93 -5.85 22.23
CA ALA A 272 6.31 -5.88 22.72
C ALA A 272 7.29 -5.15 21.77
N LYS A 273 7.13 -5.31 20.46
CA LYS A 273 7.97 -4.65 19.45
C LYS A 273 7.73 -3.14 19.41
N LEU A 274 6.47 -2.71 19.42
CA LEU A 274 6.08 -1.30 19.46
C LEU A 274 6.53 -0.65 20.77
N SER A 275 6.36 -1.31 21.92
CA SER A 275 6.87 -0.81 23.20
C SER A 275 8.38 -0.58 23.18
N LYS A 276 9.13 -1.48 22.53
CA LYS A 276 10.58 -1.31 22.36
C LYS A 276 10.90 -0.16 21.40
N MET A 277 10.15 -0.02 20.31
CA MET A 277 10.34 1.03 19.31
C MET A 277 10.06 2.42 19.89
N HIS A 278 9.03 2.55 20.72
CA HIS A 278 8.65 3.80 21.39
C HIS A 278 9.36 4.03 22.73
N ALA A 279 10.40 3.24 23.04
CA ALA A 279 11.12 3.38 24.29
C ALA A 279 11.75 4.78 24.40
N GLY A 280 11.34 5.54 25.42
CA GLY A 280 11.79 6.93 25.62
C GLY A 280 10.99 7.98 24.85
N SER A 281 9.88 7.60 24.19
CA SER A 281 8.90 8.56 23.68
C SER A 281 8.33 9.39 24.84
N VAL A 282 8.13 10.68 24.59
CA VAL A 282 7.46 11.61 25.52
C VAL A 282 5.96 11.72 25.25
N ASP A 283 5.49 11.12 24.15
CA ASP A 283 4.08 11.13 23.77
C ASP A 283 3.31 10.11 24.61
N ASP A 284 2.14 10.54 25.11
CA ASP A 284 1.18 9.66 25.77
C ASP A 284 0.71 8.56 24.82
N PRO A 285 0.29 7.39 25.36
CA PRO A 285 -0.23 6.33 24.51
C PRO A 285 -1.49 6.76 23.76
N LEU A 286 -1.58 6.41 22.47
CA LEU A 286 -2.74 6.67 21.64
C LEU A 286 -3.84 5.65 21.93
N TYR A 287 -4.79 6.04 22.77
CA TYR A 287 -6.03 5.30 22.98
C TYR A 287 -7.08 5.82 22.00
N LEU A 288 -7.44 4.97 21.03
CA LEU A 288 -8.57 5.26 20.15
C LEU A 288 -9.89 5.01 20.90
N PRO A 289 -10.95 5.75 20.55
CA PRO A 289 -12.25 5.61 21.18
C PRO A 289 -12.83 4.20 21.00
N GLU A 290 -13.59 3.73 21.99
CA GLU A 290 -14.29 2.45 21.90
C GLU A 290 -15.41 2.48 20.87
N ASP A 291 -16.10 3.62 20.76
CA ASP A 291 -17.02 3.88 19.66
C ASP A 291 -16.19 4.37 18.47
N PRO A 292 -16.12 3.61 17.36
CA PRO A 292 -15.37 4.02 16.18
C PRO A 292 -15.92 5.31 15.55
N LEU A 293 -17.09 5.82 15.94
CA LEU A 293 -17.64 7.07 15.43
C LEU A 293 -17.01 8.33 16.04
N ASP A 294 -16.23 8.21 17.13
CA ASP A 294 -15.72 9.37 17.89
C ASP A 294 -14.30 9.82 17.47
N LEU A 295 -13.94 9.73 16.17
CA LEU A 295 -12.56 9.89 15.66
C LEU A 295 -12.02 11.35 15.52
N GLU A 296 -12.47 12.29 16.33
CA GLU A 296 -12.14 13.72 16.13
C GLU A 296 -10.64 14.01 16.27
N GLU A 297 -9.97 13.44 17.28
CA GLU A 297 -8.54 13.65 17.53
C GLU A 297 -7.68 12.89 16.50
N GLU A 298 -8.13 11.70 16.10
CA GLU A 298 -7.49 10.85 15.10
C GLU A 298 -7.45 11.51 13.73
N PHE A 299 -8.45 12.33 13.38
CA PHE A 299 -8.41 13.13 12.14
C PHE A 299 -7.26 14.14 12.15
N THR A 300 -6.95 14.72 13.31
CA THR A 300 -5.79 15.63 13.45
C THR A 300 -4.48 14.87 13.23
N LEU A 301 -4.36 13.66 13.79
CA LEU A 301 -3.21 12.79 13.54
C LEU A 301 -3.09 12.39 12.07
N ALA A 302 -4.20 12.03 11.41
CA ALA A 302 -4.22 11.71 9.99
C ALA A 302 -3.76 12.89 9.13
N TYR A 303 -4.24 14.11 9.40
CA TYR A 303 -3.76 15.31 8.69
C TYR A 303 -2.26 15.58 8.91
N ARG A 304 -1.73 15.29 10.11
CA ARG A 304 -0.29 15.36 10.39
C ARG A 304 0.48 14.37 9.52
N VAL A 305 0.02 13.12 9.46
CA VAL A 305 0.59 12.10 8.57
C VAL A 305 0.56 12.58 7.12
N PHE A 306 -0.58 13.01 6.60
CA PHE A 306 -0.67 13.51 5.21
C PHE A 306 0.35 14.63 4.94
N SER A 307 0.59 15.50 5.92
CA SER A 307 1.58 16.57 5.81
C SER A 307 3.03 16.06 5.68
N TYR A 308 3.42 15.03 6.42
CA TYR A 308 4.74 14.39 6.27
C TYR A 308 4.97 13.82 4.87
N PHE A 309 3.91 13.29 4.27
CA PHE A 309 3.93 12.71 2.93
C PHE A 309 3.73 13.75 1.81
N GLY A 310 3.53 15.03 2.17
CA GLY A 310 3.32 16.11 1.21
C GLY A 310 1.93 16.16 0.57
N LEU A 311 1.03 15.25 0.97
CA LEU A 311 -0.40 15.22 0.65
C LEU A 311 -1.16 16.33 1.34
#